data_AF-A0A9P0K3R8-F1
#
_entry.id   AF-A0A9P0K3R8-F1
#
_cell.length_a   1.000
_cell.length_b   1.000
_cell.length_c   1.000
_cell.angle_alpha   90.00
_cell.angle_beta   90.00
_cell.angle_gamma   90.00
#
_symmetry.space_group_name_H-M   'P 1'
#
loop_
_entity.id
_entity.type
_entity.pdbx_description
1 polymer ?
#
loop_
_entity_poly.entity_id
_entity_poly.type
_entity_poly.pdbx_seq_one_letter_code
_entity_poly.pdbx_strand_id
1 'polypeptide(L)'
;MPRSKRRFTSTDMSTNDEDRYVPKRVRNSNSSRRNTRVEEPQSFSQKRCLAWFREYTTPDDPDTLDPEGMEKFCEDIGVEPENVVMLVLAYKMQARKMGFFTKDEWLKGLGEMQCDSVQKLQCRLDFLRCLLNDPYQFKAIYRYAYDFARCKVNIEQGSSQNGL
;
A
#
# COMPACT_ATOMS: atom_id res chain seq x y z
N MET A 1 73.38 -5.44 -46.46
CA MET A 1 73.61 -4.46 -45.38
C MET A 1 74.77 -3.56 -45.80
N PRO A 2 74.91 -2.28 -45.38
CA PRO A 2 74.10 -1.38 -44.55
C PRO A 2 73.65 -0.13 -45.38
N ARG A 3 73.03 0.98 -44.95
CA ARG A 3 72.92 1.69 -43.67
C ARG A 3 71.70 2.65 -43.71
N SER A 4 71.08 2.84 -42.55
CA SER A 4 69.75 3.42 -42.33
C SER A 4 69.63 4.96 -42.39
N LYS A 5 68.41 5.39 -42.76
CA LYS A 5 67.54 6.42 -42.13
C LYS A 5 68.03 7.87 -42.01
N ARG A 6 67.46 8.73 -42.87
CA ARG A 6 66.33 9.67 -42.59
C ARG A 6 66.52 10.92 -43.47
N ARG A 7 65.62 11.15 -44.42
CA ARG A 7 65.38 12.49 -44.97
C ARG A 7 64.13 13.05 -44.30
N PHE A 8 64.32 14.20 -43.68
CA PHE A 8 63.26 15.13 -43.31
C PHE A 8 63.35 16.34 -44.26
N THR A 9 62.24 17.07 -44.30
CA THR A 9 61.99 18.43 -44.81
C THR A 9 61.53 18.56 -46.26
N SER A 10 60.22 18.77 -46.39
CA SER A 10 59.66 19.74 -47.32
C SER A 10 58.37 20.35 -46.74
N THR A 11 58.49 21.59 -46.28
CA THR A 11 57.47 22.66 -46.39
C THR A 11 57.14 22.85 -47.89
N ASP A 12 55.99 23.27 -48.41
CA ASP A 12 54.89 24.11 -47.93
C ASP A 12 53.71 24.04 -48.96
N MET A 13 52.52 24.47 -48.52
CA MET A 13 51.43 25.18 -49.24
C MET A 13 50.12 24.46 -49.63
N SER A 14 49.02 25.05 -49.10
CA SER A 14 47.64 25.14 -49.62
C SER A 14 46.72 23.91 -49.43
N THR A 15 45.43 23.97 -49.09
CA THR A 15 44.43 25.02 -48.80
C THR A 15 43.17 24.32 -48.24
N ASN A 16 42.38 25.06 -47.46
CA ASN A 16 40.95 24.91 -47.14
C ASN A 16 40.47 23.90 -46.07
N ASP A 17 39.83 24.51 -45.07
CA ASP A 17 38.77 24.09 -44.15
C ASP A 17 38.30 22.62 -44.16
N GLU A 18 38.66 21.88 -43.10
CA GLU A 18 37.72 21.04 -42.36
C GLU A 18 38.25 20.68 -40.96
N ASP A 19 37.33 20.73 -40.00
CA ASP A 19 37.29 20.05 -38.71
C ASP A 19 38.49 20.10 -37.74
N ARG A 20 38.34 20.99 -36.74
CA ARG A 20 39.09 20.94 -35.49
C ARG A 20 38.63 19.79 -34.59
N TYR A 21 39.63 18.97 -34.29
CA TYR A 21 40.00 18.47 -32.94
C TYR A 21 39.50 17.10 -32.44
N VAL A 22 40.52 16.30 -32.16
CA VAL A 22 40.63 14.91 -31.71
C VAL A 22 40.35 14.77 -30.18
N PRO A 23 40.46 13.56 -29.56
CA PRO A 23 39.37 12.72 -29.08
C PRO A 23 39.35 12.60 -27.54
N LYS A 24 38.20 12.35 -26.88
CA LYS A 24 38.20 11.91 -25.47
C LYS A 24 37.17 10.84 -25.17
N ARG A 25 37.72 9.69 -24.75
CA ARG A 25 37.09 8.52 -24.13
C ARG A 25 35.83 8.87 -23.33
N VAL A 26 34.73 8.23 -23.67
CA VAL A 26 33.48 8.24 -22.90
C VAL A 26 33.74 7.48 -21.58
N ARG A 27 34.01 8.22 -20.51
CA ARG A 27 33.97 7.68 -19.15
C ARG A 27 32.52 7.72 -18.69
N ASN A 28 31.82 6.59 -18.82
CA ASN A 28 30.47 6.44 -18.30
C ASN A 28 30.51 6.64 -16.77
N SER A 29 30.11 7.84 -16.36
CA SER A 29 30.00 8.23 -14.97
C SER A 29 28.51 8.20 -14.69
N ASN A 30 27.99 7.02 -14.31
CA ASN A 30 26.69 6.95 -13.65
C ASN A 30 26.86 7.63 -12.28
N SER A 31 26.80 8.96 -12.29
CA SER A 31 26.54 9.74 -11.10
C SER A 31 25.09 9.46 -10.77
N SER A 32 24.89 8.42 -9.97
CA SER A 32 23.67 8.18 -9.22
C SER A 32 23.40 9.44 -8.41
N ARG A 33 22.66 10.37 -9.03
CA ARG A 33 21.89 11.38 -8.32
C ARG A 33 20.95 10.58 -7.44
N ARG A 34 21.40 10.28 -6.23
CA ARG A 34 20.57 9.78 -5.15
C ARG A 34 19.65 10.94 -4.82
N ASN A 35 18.58 11.04 -5.59
CA ASN A 35 17.46 11.90 -5.30
C ASN A 35 16.93 11.39 -3.97
N THR A 36 17.29 12.04 -2.86
CA THR A 36 16.51 11.96 -1.64
C THR A 36 15.18 12.61 -1.99
N ARG A 37 14.32 11.81 -2.64
CA ARG A 37 12.93 12.16 -2.87
C ARG A 37 12.35 12.27 -1.47
N VAL A 38 12.20 13.50 -1.00
CA VAL A 38 11.28 13.79 0.10
C VAL A 38 9.99 13.13 -0.32
N GLU A 39 9.56 12.10 0.41
CA GLU A 39 8.27 11.48 0.18
C GLU A 39 7.23 12.54 0.48
N GLU A 40 6.81 13.27 -0.56
CA GLU A 40 5.56 13.99 -0.58
C GLU A 40 4.49 13.03 -0.05
N PRO A 41 3.63 13.45 0.90
CA PRO A 41 2.57 12.60 1.41
C PRO A 41 1.73 12.13 0.22
N GLN A 42 1.97 10.87 -0.19
CA GLN A 42 1.38 10.35 -1.41
C GLN A 42 -0.13 10.38 -1.25
N SER A 43 -0.83 11.05 -2.17
CA SER A 43 -2.28 11.09 -2.18
C SER A 43 -2.89 9.69 -2.18
N PHE A 44 -4.12 9.58 -1.68
CA PHE A 44 -4.86 8.33 -1.73
C PHE A 44 -5.03 7.85 -3.18
N SER A 45 -4.83 6.55 -3.39
CA SER A 45 -5.03 5.86 -4.66
C SER A 45 -5.99 4.69 -4.47
N GLN A 46 -7.16 4.79 -5.09
CA GLN A 46 -8.15 3.72 -5.08
C GLN A 46 -7.60 2.41 -5.66
N LYS A 47 -6.70 2.48 -6.66
CA LYS A 47 -6.05 1.30 -7.25
C LYS A 47 -5.16 0.58 -6.24
N ARG A 48 -4.41 1.33 -5.40
CA ARG A 48 -3.59 0.73 -4.34
C ARG A 48 -4.44 0.15 -3.23
N CYS A 49 -5.48 0.87 -2.82
CA CYS A 49 -6.42 0.39 -1.81
C CYS A 49 -7.10 -0.93 -2.23
N LEU A 50 -7.47 -1.05 -3.52
CA LEU A 50 -8.00 -2.30 -4.08
C LEU A 50 -6.95 -3.41 -4.17
N ALA A 51 -5.72 -3.09 -4.57
CA ALA A 51 -4.63 -4.06 -4.62
C ALA A 51 -4.35 -4.63 -3.23
N TRP A 52 -4.34 -3.76 -2.22
CA TRP A 52 -4.16 -4.12 -0.82
C TRP A 52 -5.31 -5.01 -0.31
N PHE A 53 -6.57 -4.69 -0.63
CA PHE A 53 -7.70 -5.57 -0.29
C PHE A 53 -7.52 -7.01 -0.79
N ARG A 54 -7.02 -7.16 -2.02
CA ARG A 54 -6.80 -8.47 -2.65
C ARG A 54 -5.73 -9.32 -1.98
N GLU A 55 -4.90 -8.74 -1.11
CA GLU A 55 -3.91 -9.48 -0.33
C GLU A 55 -4.54 -10.29 0.81
N TYR A 56 -5.81 -10.01 1.14
CA TYR A 56 -6.58 -10.65 2.22
C TYR A 56 -7.83 -11.40 1.72
N THR A 57 -8.04 -11.49 0.40
CA THR A 57 -9.16 -12.23 -0.19
C THR A 57 -8.67 -13.47 -0.92
N THR A 58 -9.55 -14.45 -1.09
CA THR A 58 -9.28 -15.65 -1.88
C THR A 58 -9.76 -15.49 -3.33
N PRO A 59 -9.27 -16.32 -4.27
CA PRO A 59 -9.80 -16.34 -5.64
C PRO A 59 -11.29 -16.71 -5.73
N ASP A 60 -11.77 -17.49 -4.75
CA ASP A 60 -13.16 -17.97 -4.70
C ASP A 60 -14.13 -16.90 -4.19
N ASP A 61 -13.67 -15.98 -3.33
CA ASP A 61 -14.43 -14.83 -2.86
C ASP A 61 -13.62 -13.51 -2.94
N PRO A 62 -13.43 -12.95 -4.16
CA PRO A 62 -12.55 -11.81 -4.39
C PRO A 62 -13.13 -10.46 -3.94
N ASP A 63 -14.41 -10.41 -3.57
CA ASP A 63 -15.11 -9.21 -3.16
C ASP A 63 -15.41 -9.18 -1.65
N THR A 64 -15.00 -10.22 -0.91
CA THR A 64 -15.16 -10.34 0.55
C THR A 64 -13.85 -10.74 1.21
N LEU A 65 -13.43 -9.97 2.21
CA LEU A 65 -12.43 -10.36 3.18
C LEU A 65 -13.14 -11.15 4.28
N ASP A 66 -12.74 -12.41 4.46
CA ASP A 66 -13.33 -13.38 5.38
C ASP A 66 -12.57 -13.43 6.72
N PRO A 67 -12.95 -14.28 7.70
CA PRO A 67 -12.28 -14.31 8.99
C PRO A 67 -10.78 -14.65 8.91
N GLU A 68 -10.37 -15.50 7.97
CA GLU A 68 -8.95 -15.83 7.77
C GLU A 68 -8.17 -14.62 7.25
N GLY A 69 -8.73 -13.91 6.26
CA GLY A 69 -8.20 -12.63 5.79
C GLY A 69 -8.18 -11.55 6.88
N MET A 70 -9.17 -11.55 7.77
CA MET A 70 -9.27 -10.63 8.91
C MET A 70 -8.14 -10.83 9.92
N GLU A 71 -7.81 -12.07 10.26
CA GLU A 71 -6.69 -12.38 11.15
C GLU A 71 -5.37 -11.85 10.58
N LYS A 72 -5.09 -12.14 9.31
CA LYS A 72 -3.90 -11.63 8.62
C LYS A 72 -3.89 -10.10 8.54
N PHE A 73 -5.03 -9.48 8.24
CA PHE A 73 -5.15 -8.02 8.21
C PHE A 73 -4.83 -7.40 9.57
N CYS A 74 -5.35 -7.98 10.66
CA CYS A 74 -5.08 -7.56 12.03
C CYS A 74 -3.59 -7.69 12.37
N GLU A 75 -2.96 -8.80 12.00
CA GLU A 75 -1.51 -9.03 12.18
C GLU A 75 -0.68 -7.96 11.46
N ASP A 76 -0.96 -7.70 10.17
CA ASP A 76 -0.21 -6.74 9.37
C ASP A 76 -0.28 -5.30 9.93
N ILE A 77 -1.44 -4.89 10.44
CA ILE A 77 -1.61 -3.56 11.06
C ILE A 77 -1.10 -3.53 12.51
N GLY A 78 -0.67 -4.66 13.08
CA GLY A 78 -0.13 -4.76 14.43
C GLY A 78 -1.19 -4.60 15.53
N VAL A 79 -2.38 -5.14 15.31
CA VAL A 79 -3.53 -5.02 16.22
C VAL A 79 -4.15 -6.41 16.42
N GLU A 80 -4.55 -6.73 17.64
CA GLU A 80 -5.30 -7.96 17.91
C GLU A 80 -6.75 -7.84 17.41
N PRO A 81 -7.37 -8.91 16.88
CA PRO A 81 -8.76 -8.88 16.42
C PRO A 81 -9.77 -8.40 17.47
N GLU A 82 -9.48 -8.67 18.76
CA GLU A 82 -10.32 -8.29 19.90
C GLU A 82 -10.11 -6.83 20.35
N ASN A 83 -9.11 -6.13 19.80
CA ASN A 83 -8.81 -4.77 20.19
C ASN A 83 -9.97 -3.83 19.83
N VAL A 84 -10.35 -2.97 20.78
CA VAL A 84 -11.47 -2.03 20.59
C VAL A 84 -11.32 -1.13 19.35
N VAL A 85 -10.08 -0.84 18.91
CA VAL A 85 -9.84 -0.07 17.69
C VAL A 85 -10.40 -0.76 16.43
N MET A 86 -10.50 -2.09 16.42
CA MET A 86 -11.10 -2.85 15.32
C MET A 86 -12.61 -2.60 15.20
N LEU A 87 -13.30 -2.46 16.34
CA LEU A 87 -14.71 -2.07 16.34
C LEU A 87 -14.88 -0.64 15.77
N VAL A 88 -13.98 0.28 16.15
CA VAL A 88 -14.01 1.66 15.61
C VAL A 88 -13.72 1.65 14.11
N LEU A 89 -12.76 0.84 13.66
CA LEU A 89 -12.44 0.68 12.25
C LEU A 89 -13.63 0.13 11.46
N ALA A 90 -14.26 -0.93 11.95
CA ALA A 90 -15.48 -1.49 11.36
C ALA A 90 -16.59 -0.43 11.26
N TYR A 91 -16.79 0.38 12.31
CA TYR A 91 -17.70 1.52 12.28
C TYR A 91 -17.32 2.54 11.20
N LYS A 92 -16.04 2.90 11.06
CA LYS A 92 -15.58 3.81 10.01
C LYS A 92 -15.78 3.26 8.61
N MET A 93 -15.73 1.94 8.45
CA MET A 93 -15.99 1.25 7.19
C MET A 93 -17.48 0.94 6.96
N GLN A 94 -18.33 1.20 7.97
CA GLN A 94 -19.75 0.86 7.97
C GLN A 94 -20.00 -0.63 7.67
N ALA A 95 -19.16 -1.48 8.25
CA ALA A 95 -19.21 -2.91 8.03
C ALA A 95 -20.52 -3.51 8.55
N ARG A 96 -21.12 -4.40 7.75
CA ARG A 96 -22.42 -4.98 8.11
C ARG A 96 -22.33 -6.28 8.89
N LYS A 97 -21.20 -7.00 8.80
CA LYS A 97 -21.05 -8.35 9.37
C LYS A 97 -19.73 -8.46 10.13
N MET A 98 -19.80 -8.97 11.36
CA MET A 98 -18.61 -9.21 12.18
C MET A 98 -17.71 -10.28 11.55
N GLY A 99 -16.40 -10.00 11.50
CA GLY A 99 -15.40 -10.88 10.91
C GLY A 99 -15.32 -10.83 9.38
N PHE A 100 -16.06 -9.93 8.73
CA PHE A 100 -16.04 -9.78 7.27
C PHE A 100 -15.96 -8.31 6.88
N PHE A 101 -15.25 -8.02 5.79
CA PHE A 101 -15.36 -6.74 5.09
C PHE A 101 -15.64 -6.99 3.62
N THR A 102 -16.67 -6.34 3.08
CA THR A 102 -16.86 -6.29 1.63
C THR A 102 -15.89 -5.28 1.02
N LYS A 103 -15.53 -5.50 -0.24
CA LYS A 103 -14.72 -4.57 -1.02
C LYS A 103 -15.29 -3.15 -1.04
N ASP A 104 -16.61 -3.01 -1.09
CA ASP A 104 -17.26 -1.71 -1.09
C ASP A 104 -17.09 -0.99 0.26
N GLU A 105 -17.29 -1.69 1.38
CA GLU A 105 -17.04 -1.18 2.73
C GLU A 105 -15.57 -0.78 2.90
N TRP A 106 -14.66 -1.60 2.38
CA TRP A 106 -13.22 -1.35 2.38
C TRP A 106 -12.84 -0.09 1.61
N LEU A 107 -13.18 -0.03 0.31
CA LEU A 107 -12.82 1.10 -0.56
C LEU A 107 -13.46 2.40 -0.09
N LYS A 108 -14.71 2.36 0.37
CA LYS A 108 -15.40 3.53 0.91
C LYS A 108 -14.74 4.01 2.19
N GLY A 109 -14.64 3.15 3.21
CA GLY A 109 -14.15 3.53 4.53
C GLY A 109 -12.70 4.00 4.51
N LEU A 110 -11.82 3.25 3.84
CA LEU A 110 -10.42 3.60 3.73
C LEU A 110 -10.18 4.76 2.77
N GLY A 111 -11.04 4.94 1.76
CA GLY A 111 -11.07 6.14 0.93
C GLY A 111 -11.39 7.40 1.74
N GLU A 112 -12.43 7.36 2.59
CA GLU A 112 -12.77 8.47 3.49
C GLU A 112 -11.65 8.78 4.50
N MET A 113 -10.92 7.75 4.95
CA MET A 113 -9.77 7.91 5.87
C MET A 113 -8.45 8.28 5.18
N GLN A 114 -8.42 8.27 3.83
CA GLN A 114 -7.24 8.47 3.00
C GLN A 114 -6.12 7.45 3.28
N CYS A 115 -6.50 6.21 3.60
CA CYS A 115 -5.60 5.10 3.89
C CYS A 115 -5.61 4.11 2.72
N ASP A 116 -4.49 3.97 1.99
CA ASP A 116 -4.36 3.01 0.89
C ASP A 116 -3.19 2.04 1.07
N SER A 117 -2.67 1.95 2.30
CA SER A 117 -1.65 0.98 2.70
C SER A 117 -1.72 0.73 4.21
N VAL A 118 -1.10 -0.38 4.64
CA VAL A 118 -0.92 -0.76 6.05
C VAL A 118 -0.34 0.40 6.86
N GLN A 119 0.74 1.03 6.38
CA GLN A 119 1.46 2.08 7.11
C GLN A 119 0.56 3.30 7.37
N LYS A 120 -0.23 3.70 6.37
CA LYS A 120 -1.16 4.83 6.52
C LYS A 120 -2.28 4.51 7.51
N LEU A 121 -2.77 3.27 7.52
CA LEU A 121 -3.77 2.86 8.50
C LEU A 121 -3.18 2.78 9.91
N GLN A 122 -1.97 2.24 10.07
CA GLN A 122 -1.23 2.20 11.33
C GLN A 122 -1.07 3.61 11.94
N CYS A 123 -0.64 4.59 11.15
CA CYS A 123 -0.57 5.99 11.58
C CYS A 123 -1.94 6.59 11.98
N ARG A 124 -3.05 6.01 11.51
CA ARG A 124 -4.42 6.45 11.82
C ARG A 124 -5.00 5.77 13.06
N LEU A 125 -4.45 4.64 13.52
CA LEU A 125 -5.01 3.87 14.63
C LEU A 125 -5.16 4.69 15.92
N ASP A 126 -4.19 5.54 16.26
CA ASP A 126 -4.27 6.37 17.46
C ASP A 126 -5.41 7.39 17.37
N PHE A 127 -5.63 7.97 16.19
CA PHE A 127 -6.79 8.83 15.96
C PHE A 127 -8.11 8.05 16.13
N LEU A 128 -8.19 6.82 15.61
CA LEU A 128 -9.38 5.98 15.78
C LEU A 128 -9.64 5.68 17.26
N ARG A 129 -8.60 5.40 18.06
CA ARG A 129 -8.73 5.22 19.52
C ARG A 129 -9.27 6.49 20.18
N CYS A 130 -8.75 7.65 19.79
CA CYS A 130 -9.21 8.94 20.34
C CYS A 130 -10.68 9.26 20.04
N LEU A 131 -11.29 8.68 18.99
CA LEU A 131 -12.72 8.86 18.73
C LEU A 131 -13.59 8.36 19.89
N LEU A 132 -13.13 7.37 20.65
CA LEU A 132 -13.86 6.87 21.82
C LEU A 132 -13.85 7.83 23.01
N ASN A 133 -12.95 8.84 23.01
CA ASN A 133 -12.91 9.86 24.04
C ASN A 133 -13.95 10.97 23.81
N ASP A 134 -14.46 11.12 22.58
CA ASP A 134 -15.54 12.05 22.28
C ASP A 134 -16.90 11.41 22.62
N PRO A 135 -17.71 12.01 23.53
CA PRO A 135 -18.97 11.40 23.97
C PRO A 135 -19.99 11.16 22.85
N TYR A 136 -19.98 12.00 21.82
CA TYR A 136 -20.91 11.87 20.70
C TYR A 136 -20.51 10.72 19.78
N GLN A 137 -19.23 10.65 19.42
CA GLN A 137 -18.67 9.55 18.64
C GLN A 137 -18.78 8.23 19.38
N PHE A 138 -18.44 8.20 20.68
CA PHE A 138 -18.58 7.02 21.52
C PHE A 138 -20.02 6.48 21.50
N LYS A 139 -21.02 7.35 21.69
CA LYS A 139 -22.43 6.94 21.66
C LYS A 139 -22.85 6.37 20.31
N ALA A 140 -22.35 6.93 19.20
CA ALA A 140 -22.62 6.42 17.86
C ALA A 140 -21.97 5.05 17.64
N ILE A 141 -20.68 4.90 18.00
CA ILE A 141 -19.93 3.64 17.90
C ILE A 141 -20.57 2.56 18.78
N TYR A 142 -20.96 2.89 20.01
CA TYR A 142 -21.61 1.96 20.93
C TYR A 142 -22.95 1.44 20.39
N ARG A 143 -23.77 2.33 19.80
CA ARG A 143 -25.02 1.92 19.14
C ARG A 143 -24.76 1.01 17.95
N TYR A 144 -23.80 1.38 17.10
CA TYR A 144 -23.36 0.54 15.99
C TYR A 144 -22.90 -0.83 16.47
N ALA A 145 -22.13 -0.90 17.55
CA ALA A 145 -21.58 -2.14 18.10
C ALA A 145 -22.68 -3.13 18.48
N TYR A 146 -23.79 -2.64 19.04
CA TYR A 146 -24.94 -3.47 19.39
C TYR A 146 -25.54 -4.14 18.15
N ASP A 147 -25.79 -3.38 17.08
CA ASP A 147 -26.34 -3.93 15.84
C ASP A 147 -25.32 -4.83 15.12
N PHE A 148 -24.05 -4.45 15.15
CA PHE A 148 -22.94 -5.19 14.57
C PHE A 148 -22.77 -6.58 15.22
N ALA A 149 -22.86 -6.66 16.55
CA ALA A 149 -22.80 -7.92 17.30
C ALA A 149 -24.05 -8.80 17.11
N ARG A 150 -25.19 -8.20 16.78
CA ARG A 150 -26.45 -8.93 16.51
C ARG A 150 -26.51 -9.53 15.12
N CYS A 151 -25.63 -9.12 14.20
CA CYS A 151 -25.62 -9.61 12.83
C CYS A 151 -25.07 -11.06 12.79
N LYS A 152 -25.99 -11.99 13.09
CA LYS A 152 -25.88 -13.46 13.07
C LYS A 152 -25.01 -14.11 14.16
N VAL A 153 -25.50 -14.02 15.39
CA VAL A 153 -25.55 -15.19 16.29
C VAL A 153 -26.67 -16.12 15.78
N ASN A 154 -26.53 -16.66 14.56
CA ASN A 154 -27.13 -17.97 14.26
C ASN A 154 -25.99 -18.96 14.48
N ILE A 155 -25.64 -19.14 15.75
CA ILE A 155 -25.07 -20.40 16.19
C ILE A 155 -25.98 -21.47 15.62
N GLU A 156 -25.39 -22.44 14.94
CA GLU A 156 -26.04 -23.66 14.50
C GLU A 156 -26.87 -24.27 15.64
N GLN A 157 -28.13 -23.86 15.78
CA GLN A 157 -29.13 -24.71 16.43
C GLN A 157 -29.46 -25.80 15.41
N GLY A 158 -28.63 -26.83 15.41
CA GLY A 158 -28.72 -27.95 14.48
C GLY A 158 -27.90 -29.18 14.90
N SER A 159 -27.37 -29.24 16.12
CA SER A 159 -27.04 -30.54 16.72
C SER A 159 -28.32 -31.13 17.35
N SER A 160 -28.77 -32.25 16.79
CA SER A 160 -29.79 -33.18 17.32
C SER A 160 -31.27 -32.94 16.93
N GLN A 161 -31.67 -33.50 15.79
CA GLN A 161 -32.84 -34.41 15.77
C GLN A 161 -32.29 -35.80 15.41
N ASN A 162 -32.10 -36.66 16.41
CA ASN A 162 -33.07 -37.64 16.93
C ASN A 162 -33.40 -38.74 15.90
N GLY A 163 -33.12 -39.96 16.34
CA GLY A 163 -33.07 -41.15 15.49
C GLY A 163 -34.40 -41.65 14.97
N LEU A 164 -34.23 -42.55 13.99
CA LEU A 164 -34.82 -43.88 13.92
C LEU A 164 -33.85 -44.76 13.12
#